data_AF-A0A0C3P116-F1
#
_entry.id   AF-A0A0C3P116-F1
#
_cell.length_a   1.000
_cell.length_b   1.000
_cell.length_c   1.000
_cell.angle_alpha   90.00
_cell.angle_beta   90.00
_cell.angle_gamma   90.00
#
_symmetry.space_group_name_H-M   'P 1'
#
loop_
_entity.id
_entity.type
_entity.pdbx_description
1 polymer ?
#
loop_
_entity_poly.entity_id
_entity_poly.type
_entity_poly.pdbx_seq_one_letter_code
_entity_poly.pdbx_strand_id
1 'polypeptide(L)' 'AYAFTDYCAQAQTLEHCIIDISMPPTGQLTPFNAYVALSHSQGQDTICLLRDFDK' A
#
# COMPACT_ATOMS: atom_id res chain seq x y z
N ALA A 1 13.26 -6.13 7.65
CA ALA A 1 12.55 -6.72 6.50
C ALA A 1 12.11 -5.59 5.58
N TYR A 2 12.23 -5.79 4.27
CA TYR A 2 12.31 -4.69 3.30
C TYR A 2 11.01 -4.50 2.47
N ALA A 3 10.17 -5.54 2.37
CA ALA A 3 8.88 -5.49 1.72
C ALA A 3 7.92 -6.44 2.43
N PHE A 4 6.68 -5.99 2.65
CA PHE A 4 5.62 -6.77 3.29
C PHE A 4 4.31 -6.52 2.55
N THR A 5 3.42 -7.51 2.58
CA THR A 5 2.04 -7.31 2.11
C THR A 5 1.27 -6.50 3.14
N ASP A 6 0.27 -5.76 2.67
CA ASP A 6 -0.61 -4.93 3.50
C ASP A 6 -1.13 -5.67 4.75
N TYR A 7 -1.52 -6.94 4.59
CA TYR A 7 -1.96 -7.81 5.68
C TYR A 7 -0.91 -8.00 6.79
N CYS A 8 0.37 -8.11 6.43
CA CYS A 8 1.45 -8.28 7.40
C CYS A 8 1.87 -6.97 8.08
N ALA A 9 1.58 -5.82 7.46
CA ALA A 9 1.83 -4.49 8.02
C ALA A 9 0.63 -3.93 8.79
N GLN A 10 -0.50 -4.65 8.80
CA GLN A 10 -1.73 -4.23 9.48
C GLN A 10 -1.45 -3.93 10.96
N ALA A 11 -1.95 -2.78 11.44
CA ALA A 11 -1.69 -2.22 12.78
C ALA A 11 -0.26 -1.69 13.05
N GLN A 12 0.57 -1.48 12.03
CA GLN A 12 1.83 -0.72 12.17
C GLN A 12 1.73 0.66 11.54
N THR A 13 2.13 1.67 12.30
CA THR A 13 2.34 3.03 11.79
C THR A 13 3.75 3.13 11.23
N LEU A 14 3.85 3.41 9.94
CA LEU A 14 5.13 3.56 9.24
C LEU A 14 5.27 5.04 8.81
N GLU A 15 6.40 5.66 9.18
CA GLU A 15 6.64 7.09 8.92
C GLU A 15 6.84 7.40 7.44
N HIS A 16 7.40 6.48 6.64
CA HIS A 16 7.54 6.60 5.19
C HIS A 16 7.21 5.26 4.53
N CYS A 17 6.24 5.26 3.62
CA CYS A 17 5.73 4.05 2.96
C CYS A 17 5.80 4.17 1.45
N ILE A 18 6.35 3.14 0.81
CA ILE A 18 6.22 2.94 -0.64
C ILE A 18 5.16 1.87 -0.84
N ILE A 19 4.07 2.23 -1.50
CA ILE A 19 2.93 1.34 -1.76
C ILE A 19 3.01 0.88 -3.21
N ASP A 20 3.10 -0.45 -3.41
CA ASP A 20 2.94 -1.06 -4.73
C ASP A 20 1.49 -1.50 -4.92
N ILE A 21 0.80 -0.83 -5.84
CA ILE A 21 -0.58 -1.15 -6.25
C ILE A 21 -0.62 -2.02 -7.51
N SER A 22 0.45 -2.75 -7.82
CA SER A 22 0.42 -3.73 -8.91
C SER A 22 -0.59 -4.84 -8.63
N MET A 23 -1.18 -5.39 -9.70
CA MET A 23 -2.04 -6.57 -9.59
C MET A 23 -1.19 -7.72 -9.02
N PRO A 24 -1.51 -8.25 -7.82
CA PRO A 24 -0.71 -9.28 -7.21
C PRO A 24 -0.79 -10.57 -8.06
N PRO A 25 0.27 -11.41 -8.07
CA PRO A 25 0.29 -12.67 -8.81
C PRO A 25 -0.78 -13.67 -8.35
N THR A 26 -1.36 -13.45 -7.15
CA THR A 26 -2.50 -14.20 -6.61
C THR A 26 -3.41 -13.23 -5.85
N GLY A 27 -4.69 -13.19 -6.21
CA GLY A 27 -5.68 -12.26 -5.65
C GLY A 27 -6.04 -11.13 -6.61
N GLN A 28 -7.06 -10.35 -6.25
CA GLN A 28 -7.43 -9.12 -6.97
C GLN A 28 -7.12 -7.90 -6.13
N LEU A 29 -6.55 -6.88 -6.77
CA LEU A 29 -6.44 -5.56 -6.17
C LEU A 29 -7.82 -4.91 -6.24
N THR A 30 -8.52 -4.84 -5.10
CA THR A 30 -9.78 -4.11 -5.00
C THR A 30 -9.51 -2.67 -4.55
N PRO A 31 -10.39 -1.71 -4.89
CA PRO A 31 -10.30 -0.34 -4.37
C PRO A 31 -10.25 -0.30 -2.83
N PHE A 32 -10.90 -1.26 -2.16
CA PHE A 32 -10.85 -1.40 -0.72
C PHE A 32 -9.45 -1.75 -0.21
N ASN A 33 -8.76 -2.71 -0.84
CA ASN A 33 -7.40 -3.08 -0.45
C ASN A 33 -6.41 -1.93 -0.71
N ALA A 34 -6.58 -1.19 -1.80
CA ALA A 34 -5.78 0.00 -2.08
C ALA A 34 -6.01 1.10 -1.03
N TYR A 35 -7.26 1.31 -0.62
CA TYR A 35 -7.59 2.23 0.46
C TYR A 35 -6.97 1.82 1.80
N VAL A 36 -6.99 0.54 2.16
CA VAL A 36 -6.35 0.04 3.38
C VAL A 36 -4.85 0.32 3.34
N ALA A 37 -4.16 0.00 2.24
CA ALA A 37 -2.73 0.27 2.09
C ALA A 37 -2.38 1.76 2.22
N LEU A 38 -3.22 2.65 1.68
CA LEU A 38 -3.02 4.11 1.78
C LEU A 38 -3.24 4.62 3.21
N SER A 39 -4.16 4.02 3.96
CA SER A 39 -4.51 4.43 5.33
C SER A 39 -3.39 4.19 6.36
N HIS A 40 -2.36 3.43 6.00
CA HIS A 40 -1.20 3.15 6.88
C HIS A 40 -0.23 4.32 7.03
N SER A 41 -0.29 5.30 6.14
CA SER A 41 0.58 6.47 6.19
C SER A 41 0.05 7.55 7.12
N GLN A 42 0.95 8.38 7.66
CA GLN A 42 0.55 9.55 8.47
C GLN A 42 0.13 10.77 7.62
N GLY A 43 0.27 10.72 6.30
CA GLY A 43 -0.09 11.82 5.41
C GLY A 43 0.34 11.59 3.95
N GLN A 44 -0.13 12.45 3.05
CA GLN A 44 0.21 12.34 1.62
C GLN A 44 1.71 12.54 1.36
N ASP A 45 2.39 13.35 2.17
CA ASP A 45 3.83 13.61 2.06
C ASP A 45 4.70 12.40 2.39
N THR A 46 4.14 11.40 3.08
CA THR A 46 4.84 10.19 3.51
C THR A 46 4.51 8.96 2.66
N ILE A 47 3.58 9.11 1.70
CA ILE A 47 3.23 8.06 0.73
C ILE A 47 3.97 8.30 -0.58
N CYS A 48 4.64 7.26 -1.06
CA CYS A 48 5.05 7.16 -2.45
C CYS A 48 4.33 5.98 -3.12
N LEU A 49 3.59 6.25 -4.19
CA LEU A 49 3.05 5.19 -5.03
C LEU A 49 4.14 4.71 -5.99
N LEU A 50 4.42 3.41 -5.99
CA LEU A 50 5.41 2.84 -6.92
C LEU A 50 4.90 2.81 -8.37
N ARG A 51 3.58 2.84 -8.55
CA ARG A 51 2.88 2.81 -9.84
C ARG A 51 1.65 3.71 -9.78
N ASP A 52 1.31 4.34 -10.89
CA ASP A 52 0.07 5.09 -11.02
C ASP A 52 -1.15 4.16 -11.05
N PHE A 53 -2.32 4.71 -10.74
CA PHE A 53 -3.59 4.02 -10.92
C PHE A 53 -3.81 3.76 -12.43
N ASP A 54 -3.97 2.49 -12.81
CA ASP A 54 -4.46 2.16 -14.13
C ASP A 54 -5.89 2.69 -14.30
N LYS A 55 -6.16 3.28 -15.47
CA LYS A 55 -7.38 4.06 -15.74
C LYS A 55 -8.59 3.19 -16.02
#